data_AF-A0A7X0IFL7-F1
#
_entry.id   AF-A0A7X0IFL7-F1
#
_cell.length_a   1.000
_cell.length_b   1.000
_cell.length_c   1.000
_cell.angle_alpha   90.00
_cell.angle_beta   90.00
_cell.angle_gamma   90.00
#
_symmetry.space_group_name_H-M   'P 1'
#
loop_
_entity.id
_entity.type
_entity.pdbx_description
1 polymer ?
#
loop_
_entity_poly.entity_id
_entity_poly.type
_entity_poly.pdbx_seq_one_letter_code
_entity_poly.pdbx_strand_id
1 'polypeptide(L)' 'MRKLRALIVSMAVVGGALFAFGSAPAQADSIRYVYYYQSDCYNGGYLGIQWGWWTNFNCAPANFYPGDTRWVLWA' A
#
# COMPACT_ATOMS: atom_id res chain seq x y z
N MET A 1 -0.55 16.54 -43.29
CA MET A 1 -0.72 16.80 -41.84
C MET A 1 -1.16 15.59 -40.98
N ARG A 2 -1.71 14.51 -41.56
CA ARG A 2 -2.21 13.34 -40.80
C ARG A 2 -1.11 12.50 -40.10
N LYS A 3 0.08 12.41 -40.72
CA LYS A 3 1.23 11.64 -40.20
C LYS A 3 1.88 12.27 -38.96
N LEU A 4 1.90 13.61 -38.89
CA LEU A 4 2.43 14.35 -37.74
C LEU A 4 1.59 14.14 -36.47
N ARG A 5 0.25 14.13 -36.63
CA ARG A 5 -0.67 13.85 -35.52
C ARG A 5 -0.52 12.43 -34.98
N ALA A 6 -0.30 11.45 -35.85
CA ALA A 6 -0.07 10.07 -35.44
C ALA A 6 1.22 9.94 -34.60
N LEU A 7 2.29 10.60 -35.02
CA LEU A 7 3.59 10.58 -34.33
C LEU A 7 3.53 11.19 -32.92
N ILE A 8 2.79 12.29 -32.75
CA ILE A 8 2.60 12.94 -31.44
C ILE A 8 1.81 12.03 -30.49
N VAL A 9 0.76 11.37 -30.99
CA VAL A 9 -0.04 10.43 -30.19
C VAL A 9 0.80 9.24 -29.74
N SER A 10 1.68 8.70 -30.59
CA SER A 10 2.58 7.60 -30.23
C SER A 10 3.55 7.98 -29.11
N MET A 11 4.13 9.18 -29.16
CA MET A 11 5.05 9.65 -28.12
C MET A 11 4.34 9.91 -26.78
N ALA A 12 3.09 10.38 -26.80
CA ALA A 12 2.31 10.59 -25.58
C ALA A 12 1.93 9.27 -24.88
N VAL A 13 1.61 8.21 -25.63
CA VAL A 13 1.28 6.89 -25.06
C VAL A 13 2.51 6.23 -24.45
N VAL A 14 3.66 6.29 -25.14
CA VAL A 14 4.92 5.73 -24.61
C VAL A 14 5.43 6.56 -23.42
N GLY A 15 5.34 7.88 -23.47
CA GLY A 15 5.70 8.75 -22.35
C GLY A 15 4.81 8.57 -21.12
N GLY A 16 3.49 8.46 -21.32
CA GLY A 16 2.53 8.26 -20.23
C GLY A 16 2.67 6.91 -19.51
N ALA A 17 3.04 5.86 -20.24
CA ALA A 17 3.29 4.54 -19.65
C ALA A 17 4.49 4.56 -18.70
N LEU A 18 5.57 5.29 -19.02
CA LEU A 18 6.78 5.32 -18.19
C LEU A 18 6.56 6.00 -16.82
N PHE A 19 5.62 6.93 -16.70
CA PHE A 19 5.27 7.55 -15.42
C PHE A 19 4.39 6.66 -14.53
N ALA A 20 3.70 5.66 -15.09
CA ALA A 20 2.85 4.75 -14.33
C ALA A 20 3.64 3.67 -13.57
N PHE A 21 4.88 3.39 -13.97
CA PHE A 21 5.73 2.39 -13.32
C PHE A 21 6.62 2.95 -12.20
N GLY A 22 6.65 4.28 -12.03
CA GLY A 22 7.54 4.96 -11.07
C GLY A 22 6.85 5.40 -9.77
N SER A 23 5.51 5.42 -9.73
CA SER A 23 4.81 5.59 -8.46
C SER A 23 4.73 4.25 -7.76
N ALA A 24 5.84 3.80 -7.16
CA ALA A 24 5.69 3.04 -5.92
C ALA A 24 4.72 3.86 -5.06
N PRO A 25 3.59 3.30 -4.62
CA PRO A 25 2.71 4.05 -3.74
C PRO A 25 3.61 4.55 -2.61
N ALA A 26 3.65 5.86 -2.41
CA ALA A 26 4.08 6.39 -1.14
C ALA A 26 3.08 5.76 -0.16
N GLN A 27 3.42 4.60 0.41
CA GLN A 27 2.57 3.84 1.30
C GLN A 27 2.46 4.70 2.55
N ALA A 28 1.54 5.66 2.51
CA ALA A 28 1.12 6.38 3.69
C ALA A 28 0.56 5.29 4.59
N ASP A 29 1.30 5.06 5.67
CA ASP A 29 1.11 3.91 6.52
C ASP A 29 -0.33 3.90 7.03
N SER A 30 -1.11 2.93 6.56
CA SER A 30 -2.56 2.94 6.71
C SER A 30 -2.99 1.82 7.63
N ILE A 31 -3.96 2.09 8.50
CA ILE A 31 -4.53 1.04 9.35
C ILE A 31 -5.18 0.00 8.43
N ARG A 32 -4.70 -1.24 8.49
CA ARG A 32 -5.24 -2.35 7.70
C ARG A 32 -6.27 -3.14 8.50
N TYR A 33 -5.92 -3.49 9.73
CA TYR A 33 -6.71 -4.39 10.56
C TYR A 33 -6.54 -4.09 12.06
N VAL A 34 -7.49 -4.57 12.86
CA VAL A 34 -7.47 -4.49 14.32
C VAL A 34 -7.74 -5.89 14.88
N TYR A 35 -6.87 -6.34 15.77
CA TYR A 35 -6.87 -7.69 16.35
C TYR A 35 -7.06 -7.63 17.86
N TYR A 36 -7.55 -8.71 18.47
CA TYR A 36 -7.60 -8.80 19.94
C TYR A 36 -6.24 -9.14 20.54
N TYR A 37 -5.50 -10.04 19.90
CA TYR A 37 -4.20 -10.48 20.40
C TYR A 37 -3.05 -9.89 19.60
N GLN A 38 -1.96 -9.60 20.31
CA GLN A 38 -0.70 -9.17 19.70
C GLN A 38 -0.20 -10.17 18.65
N SER A 39 -0.31 -11.47 18.96
CA SER A 39 0.11 -12.57 18.07
C SER A 39 -0.59 -12.52 16.72
N ASP A 40 -1.89 -12.21 16.71
CA ASP A 40 -2.69 -12.19 15.49
C ASP A 40 -2.34 -10.98 14.62
N CYS A 41 -2.00 -9.85 15.26
CA CYS A 41 -1.47 -8.68 14.56
C CYS A 41 -0.17 -9.02 13.82
N TYR A 42 0.82 -9.60 14.51
CA TYR A 42 2.06 -9.98 13.84
C TYR A 42 1.85 -11.05 12.77
N ASN A 43 0.99 -12.04 13.01
CA ASN A 43 0.67 -13.07 12.03
C ASN A 43 0.07 -12.47 10.74
N GLY A 44 -0.97 -11.63 10.88
CA GLY A 44 -1.56 -10.92 9.75
C GLY A 44 -0.54 -10.05 8.99
N GLY A 45 0.36 -9.39 9.73
CA GLY A 45 1.46 -8.61 9.17
C GLY A 45 2.40 -9.42 8.30
N TYR A 46 2.86 -10.57 8.80
CA TYR A 46 3.73 -11.47 8.05
C TYR A 46 3.03 -12.09 6.84
N LEU A 47 1.75 -12.48 6.96
CA LEU A 47 0.97 -12.99 5.84
C LEU A 47 0.83 -11.93 4.73
N GLY A 48 0.59 -10.66 5.09
CA GLY A 48 0.51 -9.60 4.09
C GLY A 48 1.84 -9.31 3.38
N ILE A 49 2.99 -9.50 4.06
CA ILE A 49 4.30 -9.48 3.39
C ILE A 49 4.40 -10.67 2.42
N GLN A 50 4.07 -11.89 2.87
CA GLN A 50 4.14 -13.10 2.03
C GLN A 50 3.24 -13.01 0.79
N TRP A 51 2.10 -12.35 0.89
CA TRP A 51 1.14 -12.18 -0.20
C TRP A 51 1.41 -10.92 -1.05
N GLY A 52 2.44 -10.15 -0.72
CA GLY A 52 2.83 -8.95 -1.46
C GLY A 52 1.86 -7.79 -1.32
N TRP A 53 1.06 -7.75 -0.25
CA TRP A 53 0.12 -6.65 0.03
C TRP A 53 0.82 -5.40 0.56
N TRP A 54 1.91 -5.58 1.30
CA TRP A 54 2.77 -4.52 1.82
C TRP A 54 4.21 -4.99 1.97
N THR A 55 5.13 -4.03 2.07
CA THR A 55 6.58 -4.30 2.18
C THR A 55 7.06 -4.36 3.62
N ASN A 56 6.35 -3.67 4.52
CA ASN A 56 6.58 -3.67 5.95
C ASN A 56 5.24 -3.54 6.67
N PHE A 57 5.21 -3.85 7.96
CA PHE A 57 4.06 -3.62 8.81
C PHE A 57 4.52 -3.26 10.21
N ASN A 58 3.60 -2.76 11.01
CA ASN A 58 3.81 -2.57 12.44
C ASN A 58 2.55 -2.95 13.21
N CYS A 59 2.75 -3.22 14.49
CA CYS A 59 1.70 -3.55 15.43
C CYS A 59 1.85 -2.70 16.70
N ALA A 60 0.78 -2.05 17.14
CA ALA A 60 0.74 -1.41 18.45
C ALA A 60 -0.64 -1.49 19.10
N PRO A 61 -0.72 -1.32 20.43
CA PRO A 61 -2.00 -1.27 21.11
C PRO A 61 -2.92 -0.18 20.53
N ALA A 62 -4.16 -0.58 20.32
CA ALA A 62 -5.28 0.22 19.87
C ALA A 62 -5.72 1.13 21.00
N ASN A 63 -5.01 2.24 21.23
CA ASN A 63 -5.35 3.19 22.31
C ASN A 63 -6.58 4.06 21.95
N PHE A 64 -7.65 3.48 21.40
CA PHE A 64 -8.84 4.22 20.98
C PHE A 64 -9.64 4.73 22.18
N TYR A 65 -9.68 3.96 23.28
CA TYR A 65 -10.37 4.31 24.53
C TYR A 65 -9.59 3.77 25.75
N PRO A 66 -9.82 4.31 26.96
CA PRO A 66 -9.23 3.77 28.19
C PRO A 66 -9.64 2.30 28.39
N GLY A 67 -8.65 1.42 28.51
CA GLY A 67 -8.86 -0.03 28.70
C GLY A 67 -8.97 -0.84 27.41
N ASP A 68 -8.74 -0.24 26.24
CA ASP A 68 -8.67 -0.97 24.99
C ASP A 68 -7.41 -1.86 24.95
N THR A 69 -7.62 -3.15 24.70
CA THR A 69 -6.58 -4.19 24.69
C THR A 69 -6.28 -4.70 23.28
N ARG A 70 -6.94 -4.13 22.26
CA ARG A 70 -6.77 -4.55 20.87
C ARG A 70 -5.43 -4.07 20.32
N TRP A 71 -5.06 -4.60 19.17
CA TRP A 71 -3.81 -4.33 18.47
C TRP A 71 -4.11 -3.88 17.05
N VAL A 72 -3.55 -2.74 16.65
CA VAL A 72 -3.73 -2.17 15.31
C VAL A 72 -2.54 -2.56 14.44
N LEU A 73 -2.84 -3.09 13.26
CA LEU A 73 -1.88 -3.32 12.20
C LEU A 73 -1.89 -2.14 11.24
N TRP A 74 -0.71 -1.58 10.97
CA TRP A 74 -0.52 -0.58 9.91
C TRP A 74 0.56 -1.00 8.92
N ALA A 75 0.30 -0.72 7.65
CA ALA A 75 1.16 -1.01 6.51
C ALA A 75 0.80 -0.16 5.27
#